data_AF-A0A6G9VR29-F1
#
_entry.id   AF-A0A6G9VR29-F1
#
_cell.length_a   1.000
_cell.length_b   1.000
_cell.length_c   1.000
_cell.angle_alpha   90.00
_cell.angle_beta   90.00
_cell.angle_gamma   90.00
#
_symmetry.space_group_name_H-M   'P 1'
#
loop_
_entity.id
_entity.type
_entity.pdbx_description
1 polymer ?
#
loop_
_entity_poly.entity_id
_entity_poly.type
_entity_poly.pdbx_seq_one_letter_code
_entity_poly.pdbx_strand_id
1 'polypeptide(L)'
;MNNKIHKTLRIDENLHKLIEAYRSVSKASYNEAIEILVLKGLENTQNLKDMKQLFKDEMKATREEIRNQGNRIAGININLFKFLGRVYSHTYQLYKGVSNFNQEQINQDENLGINKALEALKTTIKDEVN
;
A
#
# COMPACT_ATOMS: atom_id res chain seq x y z
N MET A 1 -4.06 49.87 -23.85
CA MET A 1 -3.26 49.19 -24.90
C MET A 1 -2.95 47.78 -24.42
N ASN A 2 -3.21 46.77 -25.24
CA ASN A 2 -3.02 45.36 -24.86
C ASN A 2 -1.51 45.05 -24.95
N ASN A 3 -0.82 44.84 -23.82
CA ASN A 3 0.63 44.62 -23.73
C ASN A 3 1.05 43.22 -24.25
N LYS A 4 0.64 42.85 -25.46
CA LYS A 4 1.00 41.55 -26.04
C LYS A 4 2.49 41.56 -26.43
N ILE A 5 3.25 40.62 -25.86
CA ILE A 5 4.66 40.41 -26.21
C ILE A 5 4.72 39.58 -27.50
N HIS A 6 5.33 40.12 -28.55
CA HIS A 6 5.56 39.37 -29.79
C HIS A 6 6.81 38.49 -29.64
N LYS A 7 6.64 37.17 -29.82
CA LYS A 7 7.73 36.20 -29.87
C LYS A 7 7.67 35.40 -31.17
N THR A 8 8.83 35.17 -31.76
CA THR A 8 8.98 34.27 -32.90
C THR A 8 9.35 32.89 -32.37
N LEU A 9 8.65 31.85 -32.81
CA LEU A 9 8.89 30.46 -32.43
C LEU A 9 9.24 29.66 -33.67
N ARG A 10 10.24 28.79 -33.55
CA ARG A 10 10.47 27.73 -34.54
C ARG A 10 9.67 26.52 -34.09
N ILE A 11 8.80 26.06 -34.97
CA ILE A 11 7.97 24.87 -34.77
C ILE A 11 8.30 23.87 -35.86
N ASP A 12 8.22 22.60 -35.52
CA ASP A 12 8.34 21.50 -36.46
C ASP A 12 7.08 21.39 -37.33
N GLU A 13 7.23 20.73 -38.48
CA GLU A 13 6.16 20.62 -39.48
C GLU A 13 4.94 19.88 -38.94
N ASN A 14 5.12 18.88 -38.08
CA ASN A 14 4.02 18.12 -37.50
C ASN A 14 3.21 18.96 -36.53
N LEU A 15 3.87 19.73 -35.67
CA LEU A 15 3.19 20.65 -34.76
C LEU A 15 2.48 21.78 -35.52
N HIS A 16 3.08 22.29 -36.60
CA HIS A 16 2.41 23.25 -37.49
C HIS A 16 1.13 22.69 -38.09
N LYS A 17 1.16 21.47 -38.64
CA LYS A 17 -0.03 20.78 -39.18
C LYS A 17 -1.11 20.58 -38.12
N LEU A 18 -0.73 20.27 -36.89
CA LEU A 18 -1.66 20.09 -35.78
C LEU A 18 -2.33 21.40 -35.37
N ILE A 19 -1.56 22.50 -35.32
CA ILE A 19 -2.09 23.84 -35.05
C ILE A 19 -3.05 24.26 -36.17
N GLU A 20 -2.69 24.07 -37.45
CA GLU A 20 -3.57 24.37 -38.59
C GLU A 20 -4.84 23.52 -38.59
N ALA A 21 -4.74 22.22 -38.28
CA ALA A 21 -5.92 21.35 -38.15
C ALA A 21 -6.85 21.86 -37.05
N TYR A 22 -6.33 22.16 -35.86
CA TYR A 22 -7.12 22.69 -34.76
C TYR A 22 -7.75 24.05 -35.10
N ARG A 23 -6.98 24.94 -35.73
CA ARG A 23 -7.43 26.24 -36.20
C ARG A 23 -8.59 26.11 -37.18
N SER A 24 -8.49 25.21 -38.15
CA SER A 24 -9.52 24.98 -39.17
C SER A 24 -10.85 24.53 -38.56
N VAL A 25 -10.80 23.71 -37.51
CA VAL A 25 -11.98 23.19 -36.80
C VAL A 25 -12.57 24.23 -35.85
N SER A 26 -11.71 24.92 -35.10
CA SER A 26 -12.12 25.90 -34.09
C SER A 26 -12.46 27.29 -34.64
N LYS A 27 -12.15 27.54 -35.92
CA LYS A 27 -12.24 28.85 -36.59
C LYS A 27 -11.47 29.98 -35.87
N ALA A 28 -10.49 29.63 -35.05
CA ALA A 28 -9.63 30.58 -34.35
C ALA A 28 -8.59 31.19 -35.31
N SER A 29 -8.00 32.33 -34.93
CA SER A 29 -6.75 32.76 -35.57
C SER A 29 -5.60 31.81 -35.20
N TYR A 30 -4.51 31.82 -35.98
CA TYR A 30 -3.37 30.94 -35.72
C TYR A 30 -2.75 31.19 -34.33
N ASN A 31 -2.67 32.45 -33.91
CA ASN A 31 -2.14 32.82 -32.59
C ASN A 31 -3.08 32.37 -31.45
N GLU A 32 -4.40 32.54 -31.61
CA GLU A 32 -5.39 32.06 -30.63
C GLU A 32 -5.39 30.54 -30.55
N ALA A 33 -5.24 29.83 -31.67
CA ALA A 33 -5.12 28.38 -31.69
C ALA A 33 -3.91 27.90 -30.87
N ILE A 34 -2.75 28.54 -31.04
CA ILE A 34 -1.56 28.24 -30.23
C ILE A 34 -1.82 28.52 -28.76
N GLU A 35 -2.36 29.70 -28.43
CA GLU A 35 -2.63 30.10 -27.05
C GLU A 35 -3.57 29.11 -26.35
N ILE A 36 -4.67 28.72 -27.01
CA ILE A 36 -5.62 27.74 -26.46
C ILE A 36 -4.98 26.37 -26.29
N LEU A 37 -4.19 25.89 -27.26
CA LEU A 37 -3.52 24.59 -27.17
C LEU A 37 -2.48 24.56 -26.05
N VAL A 38 -1.73 25.65 -25.85
CA VAL A 38 -0.78 25.78 -24.73
C VAL A 38 -1.52 25.79 -23.40
N LEU A 39 -2.59 26.58 -23.26
CA LEU A 39 -3.39 26.63 -22.03
C LEU A 39 -3.99 25.27 -21.69
N LYS A 40 -4.60 24.57 -22.66
CA LYS A 40 -5.12 23.21 -22.49
C LYS A 40 -4.02 22.21 -22.13
N GLY A 41 -2.83 22.35 -22.72
CA GLY A 41 -1.67 21.55 -22.38
C GLY A 41 -1.24 21.74 -20.92
N LEU A 42 -1.18 22.99 -20.47
CA LEU A 42 -0.85 23.34 -19.08
C LEU A 42 -1.90 22.80 -18.10
N GLU A 43 -3.20 23.01 -18.37
CA GLU A 43 -4.29 22.43 -17.58
C GLU A 43 -4.18 20.90 -17.47
N ASN A 44 -3.93 20.22 -18.59
CA ASN A 44 -3.77 18.76 -18.59
C ASN A 44 -2.55 18.32 -17.78
N THR A 45 -1.41 19.02 -17.87
CA THR A 45 -0.23 18.70 -17.05
C THR A 45 -0.46 18.93 -15.56
N GLN A 46 -1.23 19.95 -15.20
CA GLN A 46 -1.60 20.22 -13.82
C GLN A 46 -2.53 19.12 -13.29
N ASN A 47 -3.57 18.77 -14.06
CA ASN A 47 -4.49 17.67 -13.74
C ASN A 47 -3.73 16.34 -13.54
N LEU A 48 -2.74 16.04 -14.38
CA LEU A 48 -1.90 14.85 -14.24
C LEU A 48 -1.05 14.86 -12.96
N LYS A 49 -0.54 16.03 -12.53
CA LYS A 49 0.17 16.16 -11.25
C LYS A 49 -0.77 15.92 -10.08
N ASP A 50 -1.97 16.48 -10.13
CA ASP A 50 -2.96 16.36 -9.07
C ASP A 50 -3.47 14.91 -8.95
N MET A 51 -3.74 14.24 -10.08
CA MET A 51 -4.05 12.81 -10.12
C MET A 51 -2.92 11.96 -9.54
N LYS A 52 -1.67 12.24 -9.91
CA LYS A 52 -0.50 11.53 -9.36
C LYS A 52 -0.43 11.67 -7.84
N GLN A 53 -0.75 12.85 -7.31
CA GLN A 53 -0.76 13.08 -5.87
C GLN A 53 -1.89 12.29 -5.18
N LEU A 54 -3.11 12.32 -5.73
CA LEU A 54 -4.24 11.53 -5.23
C LEU A 54 -3.92 10.03 -5.21
N PHE A 55 -3.35 9.48 -6.29
CA PHE A 55 -2.94 8.07 -6.32
C PHE A 55 -1.90 7.73 -5.25
N LYS A 56 -0.95 8.63 -5.00
CA LYS A 56 0.09 8.43 -3.98
C LYS A 56 -0.52 8.39 -2.57
N ASP A 57 -1.47 9.29 -2.29
CA ASP A 57 -2.13 9.38 -0.99
C ASP A 57 -3.04 8.16 -0.77
N GLU A 58 -3.79 7.75 -1.78
CA GLU A 58 -4.63 6.55 -1.74
C GLU A 58 -3.80 5.29 -1.48
N MET A 59 -2.68 5.12 -2.19
CA MET A 59 -1.78 3.99 -1.98
C MET A 59 -1.14 3.96 -0.60
N LYS A 60 -0.89 5.13 -0.01
CA LYS A 60 -0.40 5.22 1.36
C LYS A 60 -1.49 4.78 2.35
N ALA A 61 -2.72 5.24 2.17
CA ALA A 61 -3.86 4.86 3.01
C ALA A 61 -4.13 3.34 2.95
N THR A 62 -4.16 2.75 1.75
CA THR A 62 -4.32 1.30 1.57
C THR A 62 -3.20 0.52 2.27
N ARG A 63 -1.95 0.99 2.17
CA ARG A 63 -0.81 0.33 2.84
C ARG A 63 -0.95 0.36 4.36
N GLU A 64 -1.38 1.48 4.92
CA GLU A 64 -1.63 1.61 6.37
C GLU A 64 -2.77 0.70 6.83
N GLU A 65 -3.86 0.62 6.06
CA GLU A 65 -4.98 -0.26 6.36
C GLU A 65 -4.55 -1.74 6.35
N ILE A 66 -3.85 -2.19 5.30
CA ILE A 66 -3.33 -3.56 5.20
C ILE A 66 -2.41 -3.86 6.39
N ARG A 67 -1.53 -2.93 6.76
CA ARG A 67 -0.64 -3.09 7.92
C ARG A 67 -1.44 -3.24 9.22
N ASN A 68 -2.48 -2.44 9.41
CA ASN A 68 -3.33 -2.50 10.60
C ASN A 68 -4.11 -3.80 10.68
N GLN A 69 -4.66 -4.27 9.55
CA GLN A 69 -5.31 -5.58 9.45
C GLN A 69 -4.33 -6.72 9.75
N GLY A 70 -3.12 -6.67 9.18
CA GLY A 70 -2.06 -7.65 9.45
C GLY A 70 -1.66 -7.70 10.93
N ASN A 71 -1.49 -6.53 11.57
CA ASN A 71 -1.22 -6.43 13.01
C ASN A 71 -2.36 -7.03 13.86
N ARG A 72 -3.62 -6.80 13.45
CA ARG A 72 -4.79 -7.36 14.14
C ARG A 72 -4.81 -8.90 14.04
N ILE A 73 -4.57 -9.46 12.86
CA ILE A 73 -4.48 -10.91 12.65
C ILE A 73 -3.34 -11.50 13.47
N ALA A 74 -2.16 -10.88 13.44
CA ALA A 74 -1.03 -11.30 14.26
C ALA A 74 -1.37 -11.31 15.76
N GLY A 75 -2.06 -10.28 16.25
CA GLY A 75 -2.54 -10.21 17.63
C GLY A 75 -3.51 -11.33 18.00
N ILE A 76 -4.46 -11.65 17.10
CA ILE A 76 -5.39 -12.79 17.28
C ILE A 76 -4.61 -14.10 17.38
N ASN A 77 -3.68 -14.34 16.45
CA ASN A 77 -2.87 -15.57 16.43
C ASN A 77 -2.00 -15.71 17.69
N ILE A 78 -1.35 -14.63 18.15
CA ILE A 78 -0.57 -14.65 19.40
C ILE A 78 -1.46 -15.04 20.58
N ASN A 79 -2.67 -14.49 20.67
CA ASN A 79 -3.60 -14.83 21.75
C ASN A 79 -4.09 -16.27 21.65
N LEU A 80 -4.31 -16.78 20.43
CA LEU A 80 -4.66 -18.18 20.21
C LEU A 80 -3.52 -19.12 20.64
N PHE A 81 -2.27 -18.82 20.29
CA PHE A 81 -1.12 -19.62 20.75
C PHE A 81 -0.96 -19.60 22.26
N LYS A 82 -1.14 -18.45 22.91
CA LYS A 82 -1.16 -18.36 24.39
C LYS A 82 -2.26 -19.24 24.98
N PHE A 83 -3.46 -19.20 24.41
CA PHE A 83 -4.56 -20.05 24.84
C PHE A 83 -4.24 -21.54 24.69
N LEU A 84 -3.74 -21.96 23.53
CA LEU A 84 -3.32 -23.34 23.28
C LEU A 84 -2.20 -23.79 24.23
N GLY A 85 -1.23 -22.91 24.51
CA GLY A 85 -0.17 -23.17 25.49
C GLY A 85 -0.71 -23.40 26.90
N ARG A 86 -1.69 -22.61 27.34
CA ARG A 86 -2.39 -22.81 28.62
C ARG A 86 -3.13 -24.13 28.68
N VAL A 87 -3.89 -24.45 27.63
CA VAL A 87 -4.63 -25.73 27.54
C VAL A 87 -3.66 -26.90 27.62
N TYR A 88 -2.58 -26.87 26.82
CA TYR A 88 -1.55 -27.90 26.83
C TYR A 88 -0.91 -28.05 28.22
N SER A 89 -0.54 -26.95 28.87
CA SER A 89 0.05 -26.96 30.22
C SER A 89 -0.89 -27.62 31.23
N HIS A 90 -2.17 -27.24 31.24
CA HIS A 90 -3.17 -27.85 32.12
C HIS A 90 -3.41 -29.34 31.82
N THR A 91 -3.49 -29.73 30.55
CA THR A 91 -3.65 -31.14 30.17
C THR A 91 -2.42 -31.96 30.58
N TYR A 92 -1.22 -31.41 30.39
CA TYR A 92 0.02 -32.05 30.82
C TYR A 92 0.09 -32.20 32.34
N GLN A 93 -0.32 -31.19 33.10
CA GLN A 93 -0.42 -31.23 34.57
C GLN A 93 -1.43 -32.29 35.04
N LEU A 94 -2.60 -32.38 34.41
CA LEU A 94 -3.60 -33.41 34.70
C LEU A 94 -3.07 -34.82 34.38
N TYR A 95 -2.39 -34.98 33.24
CA TYR A 95 -1.79 -36.25 32.80
C TYR A 95 -0.62 -36.71 33.69
N LYS A 96 0.23 -35.77 34.14
CA LYS A 96 1.34 -36.06 35.06
C LYS A 96 0.92 -36.24 36.53
N GLY A 97 -0.37 -36.13 36.85
CA GLY A 97 -0.90 -36.43 38.19
C GLY A 97 -0.35 -35.52 39.29
N VAL A 98 -0.52 -34.20 39.17
CA VAL A 98 0.16 -33.23 40.04
C VAL A 98 -0.28 -33.29 41.50
N SER A 99 0.62 -33.88 42.28
CA SER A 99 1.14 -33.44 43.58
C SER A 99 1.77 -32.03 43.50
N ASN A 100 1.36 -31.10 44.38
CA ASN A 100 1.95 -29.78 44.70
C ASN A 100 3.13 -29.26 43.83
N PHE A 101 2.85 -28.46 42.78
CA PHE A 101 3.88 -27.67 42.06
C PHE A 101 3.65 -26.15 42.19
N ASN A 102 4.74 -25.38 42.09
CA ASN A 102 4.74 -23.93 42.24
C ASN A 102 4.42 -23.21 40.90
N GLN A 103 4.04 -21.93 40.99
CA GLN A 103 3.67 -21.09 39.85
C GLN A 103 4.80 -20.91 38.80
N GLU A 104 6.06 -20.97 39.24
CA GLU A 104 7.24 -20.83 38.38
C GLU A 104 7.38 -22.00 37.41
N GLN A 105 7.11 -23.22 37.87
CA GLN A 105 7.12 -24.43 37.04
C GLN A 105 6.01 -24.41 35.98
N ILE A 106 4.83 -23.89 36.35
CA ILE A 106 3.72 -23.71 35.40
C ILE A 106 4.14 -22.76 34.26
N ASN A 107 4.77 -21.63 34.61
CA ASN A 107 5.24 -20.66 33.62
C ASN A 107 6.36 -21.22 32.72
N GLN A 108 7.23 -22.09 33.25
CA GLN A 108 8.26 -22.76 32.45
C GLN A 108 7.66 -23.75 31.45
N ASP A 109 6.69 -24.56 31.88
CA ASP A 109 6.01 -25.52 31.01
C ASP A 109 5.13 -24.81 29.95
N GLU A 110 4.49 -23.69 30.30
CA GLU A 110 3.78 -22.84 29.33
C GLU A 110 4.73 -22.31 28.24
N ASN A 111 5.90 -21.78 28.63
CA ASN A 111 6.90 -21.30 27.68
C ASN A 111 7.45 -22.43 26.81
N LEU A 112 7.66 -23.62 27.38
CA LEU A 112 8.09 -24.81 26.63
C LEU A 112 7.03 -25.22 25.59
N GLY A 113 5.74 -25.22 25.97
CA GLY A 113 4.63 -25.53 25.08
C GLY A 113 4.49 -24.52 23.94
N ILE A 114 4.59 -23.22 24.24
CA ILE A 114 4.58 -22.14 23.23
C ILE A 114 5.75 -22.33 22.25
N ASN A 115 6.96 -22.61 22.74
CA ASN A 115 8.13 -22.80 21.89
C ASN A 115 7.99 -24.03 20.98
N LYS A 116 7.50 -25.17 21.51
CA LYS A 116 7.24 -26.35 20.68
C LYS A 116 6.17 -26.11 19.62
N ALA A 117 5.10 -25.40 19.96
CA ALA A 117 4.07 -25.02 19.00
C ALA A 117 4.63 -24.12 17.88
N LEU A 118 5.49 -23.16 18.24
CA LEU A 118 6.16 -22.28 17.27
C LEU A 118 7.14 -23.04 16.36
N GLU A 119 7.89 -24.01 16.88
CA GLU A 119 8.79 -24.86 16.08
C GLU A 119 8.02 -25.76 15.11
N ALA A 120 6.93 -26.38 15.56
CA ALA A 120 6.05 -27.16 14.69
C ALA A 120 5.51 -26.30 13.54
N LEU A 121 5.04 -25.08 13.84
CA LEU A 121 4.53 -24.16 12.82
C LEU A 121 5.58 -23.77 11.78
N LYS A 122 6.82 -23.46 12.24
CA LYS A 122 7.94 -23.12 11.35
C LYS A 122 8.28 -24.27 10.41
N THR A 123 8.18 -25.50 10.89
CA THR A 123 8.49 -26.70 10.11
C THR A 123 7.42 -26.90 9.03
N THR A 124 6.14 -26.83 9.38
CA THR A 124 5.02 -26.94 8.41
C THR A 124 5.09 -25.88 7.30
N ILE A 125 5.39 -24.62 7.64
CA ILE A 125 5.54 -23.54 6.64
C ILE A 125 6.72 -23.83 5.69
N LYS A 126 7.80 -24.43 6.20
CA LYS A 126 8.99 -24.74 5.39
C LYS A 126 8.72 -25.90 4.42
N ASP A 127 7.85 -26.83 4.80
CA ASP A 127 7.47 -27.97 3.97
C ASP A 127 6.42 -27.63 2.91
N GLU A 128 5.56 -26.62 3.14
CA GLU A 128 4.58 -26.14 2.15
C GLU A 128 5.17 -25.20 1.08
N VAL A 129 6.39 -24.68 1.31
CA VAL A 129 7.08 -23.73 0.41
C VAL A 129 8.11 -24.44 -0.51
N ASN A 130 8.33 -25.74 -0.34
CA ASN A 130 9.15 -26.59 -1.23
C ASN A 130 8.28 -27.53 -2.06
#